data_AF-A0A957W1D9-F1
#
_entry.id   AF-A0A957W1D9-F1
#
_cell.length_a   1.000
_cell.length_b   1.000
_cell.length_c   1.000
_cell.angle_alpha   90.00
_cell.angle_beta   90.00
_cell.angle_gamma   90.00
#
_symmetry.space_group_name_H-M   'P 1'
#
loop_
_entity.id
_entity.type
_entity.pdbx_description
1 polymer ?
#
loop_
_entity_poly.entity_id
_entity_poly.type
_entity_poly.pdbx_seq_one_letter_code
_entity_poly.pdbx_strand_id
1 'polypeptide(L)'
;KSMISRFEALFSNALDGVETLLTTIMPREKMSLEVVGAAIQMWVEYRVTIGKEYLNVSHPEEWAAALDHTVRKVNFQEVPLEKLAMWYETTEGDIRQGHTELVKTLDIMPCDYRYFRGEENPLDKLVEAAVMLEELEQRFRAE
;
A
#
# COMPACT_ATOMS: atom_id res chain seq x y z
N LYS A 1 0.80 -25.90 -14.71
CA LYS A 1 -0.17 -25.54 -13.63
C LYS A 1 -0.87 -24.25 -14.06
N SER A 2 -2.21 -24.24 -14.08
CA SER A 2 -3.05 -23.21 -14.71
C SER A 2 -3.14 -21.92 -13.88
N MET A 3 -3.28 -20.77 -14.53
CA MET A 3 -3.53 -19.45 -13.90
C MET A 3 -4.75 -19.47 -12.97
N ILE A 4 -5.75 -20.27 -13.30
CA ILE A 4 -6.98 -20.46 -12.53
C ILE A 4 -6.68 -21.05 -11.14
N SER A 5 -5.79 -22.05 -11.05
CA SER A 5 -5.42 -22.65 -9.76
C SER A 5 -4.63 -21.70 -8.83
N ARG A 6 -3.99 -20.66 -9.38
CA ARG A 6 -3.32 -19.61 -8.59
C ARG A 6 -4.30 -18.56 -8.11
N PHE A 7 -5.25 -18.19 -8.96
CA PHE A 7 -6.36 -17.32 -8.60
C PHE A 7 -7.19 -17.98 -7.49
N GLU A 8 -7.58 -19.25 -7.66
CA GLU A 8 -8.29 -20.02 -6.64
C GLU A 8 -7.51 -20.14 -5.33
N ALA A 9 -6.17 -20.28 -5.35
CA ALA A 9 -5.36 -20.30 -4.12
C ALA A 9 -5.23 -18.93 -3.44
N LEU A 10 -5.22 -17.83 -4.20
CA LEU A 10 -5.27 -16.46 -3.67
C LEU A 10 -6.64 -16.12 -3.06
N PHE A 11 -7.70 -16.78 -3.51
CA PHE A 11 -9.08 -16.53 -3.08
C PHE A 11 -9.73 -17.69 -2.31
N SER A 12 -9.00 -18.77 -1.98
CA SER A 12 -9.55 -19.90 -1.23
C SER A 12 -9.60 -19.58 0.27
N ASN A 13 -10.63 -18.85 0.67
CA ASN A 13 -11.37 -18.88 1.95
C ASN A 13 -10.63 -18.84 3.31
N ALA A 14 -9.34 -18.57 3.37
CA ALA A 14 -8.67 -18.16 4.61
C ALA A 14 -7.78 -16.95 4.33
N LEU A 15 -7.94 -15.89 5.11
CA LEU A 15 -6.99 -14.78 5.13
C LEU A 15 -5.60 -15.36 5.41
N ASP A 16 -4.59 -14.92 4.67
CA ASP A 16 -3.22 -15.30 5.03
C ASP A 16 -2.79 -14.64 6.35
N GLY A 17 -1.61 -15.00 6.85
CA GLY A 17 -1.12 -14.44 8.12
C GLY A 17 -1.02 -12.91 8.11
N VAL A 18 -0.67 -12.33 6.97
CA VAL A 18 -0.53 -10.88 6.80
C VAL A 18 -1.91 -10.21 6.83
N GLU A 19 -2.85 -10.71 6.03
CA GLU A 19 -4.22 -10.20 5.96
C GLU A 19 -4.95 -10.33 7.30
N THR A 20 -4.71 -11.43 8.02
CA THR A 20 -5.25 -11.64 9.37
C THR A 20 -4.74 -10.59 10.36
N LEU A 21 -3.44 -10.28 10.32
CA LEU A 21 -2.85 -9.25 11.18
C LEU A 21 -3.38 -7.86 10.83
N LEU A 22 -3.47 -7.51 9.55
CA LEU A 22 -4.00 -6.22 9.11
C LEU A 22 -5.46 -6.03 9.56
N THR A 23 -6.31 -7.04 9.36
CA THR A 23 -7.73 -7.00 9.75
C THR A 23 -7.97 -7.06 11.26
N THR A 24 -6.96 -7.43 12.05
CA THR A 24 -7.05 -7.46 13.51
C THR A 24 -6.47 -6.20 14.14
N ILE A 25 -5.24 -5.83 13.78
CA ILE A 25 -4.47 -4.77 14.44
C ILE A 25 -4.94 -3.39 13.96
N MET A 26 -5.09 -3.18 12.66
CA MET A 26 -5.44 -1.84 12.16
C MET A 26 -6.80 -1.34 12.70
N PRO A 27 -7.90 -2.14 12.70
CA PRO A 27 -9.15 -1.71 13.31
C PRO A 27 -9.04 -1.49 14.83
N ARG A 28 -8.27 -2.33 15.55
CA ARG A 28 -8.00 -2.17 16.99
C ARG A 28 -7.34 -0.81 17.27
N GLU A 29 -6.43 -0.40 16.41
CA GLU A 29 -5.76 0.91 16.46
C GLU A 29 -6.55 2.03 15.73
N LYS A 30 -7.87 1.86 15.59
CA LYS A 30 -8.85 2.84 15.09
C LYS A 30 -8.67 3.25 13.63
N MET A 31 -8.05 2.40 12.80
CA MET A 31 -8.03 2.63 11.36
C MET A 31 -9.40 2.38 10.72
N SER A 32 -9.77 3.19 9.74
CA SER A 32 -11.01 2.97 8.97
C SER A 32 -10.91 1.71 8.10
N LEU A 33 -12.05 1.03 7.90
CA LEU A 33 -12.10 -0.18 7.06
C LEU A 33 -11.65 0.07 5.62
N GLU A 34 -11.85 1.28 5.09
CA GLU A 34 -11.41 1.66 3.75
C GLU A 34 -9.88 1.64 3.63
N VAL A 35 -9.17 2.14 4.64
CA VAL A 35 -7.70 2.13 4.67
C VAL A 35 -7.17 0.72 4.94
N VAL A 36 -7.86 -0.08 5.76
CA VAL A 36 -7.53 -1.51 5.91
C VAL A 36 -7.66 -2.24 4.58
N GLY A 37 -8.75 -1.99 3.83
CA GLY A 37 -8.96 -2.53 2.50
C GLY A 37 -7.85 -2.11 1.51
N ALA A 38 -7.38 -0.86 1.59
CA ALA A 38 -6.26 -0.39 0.79
C ALA A 38 -4.94 -1.11 1.11
N ALA A 39 -4.67 -1.43 2.37
CA ALA A 39 -3.50 -2.23 2.76
C ALA A 39 -3.57 -3.66 2.20
N ILE A 40 -4.74 -4.30 2.29
CA ILE A 40 -4.97 -5.64 1.72
C ILE A 40 -4.82 -5.62 0.20
N GLN A 41 -5.38 -4.59 -0.46
CA GLN A 41 -5.22 -4.40 -1.90
C GLN A 41 -3.74 -4.28 -2.28
N MET A 42 -2.97 -3.47 -1.56
CA MET A 42 -1.52 -3.32 -1.76
C MET A 42 -0.79 -4.66 -1.62
N TRP A 43 -1.17 -5.49 -0.64
CA TRP A 43 -0.59 -6.82 -0.46
C TRP A 43 -0.89 -7.78 -1.61
N VAL A 44 -2.12 -7.78 -2.11
CA VAL A 44 -2.50 -8.60 -3.29
C VAL A 44 -1.73 -8.13 -4.52
N GLU A 45 -1.69 -6.83 -4.79
CA GLU A 45 -0.97 -6.25 -5.93
C GLU A 45 0.53 -6.54 -5.85
N TYR A 46 1.12 -6.45 -4.66
CA TYR A 46 2.53 -6.81 -4.44
C TYR A 46 2.82 -8.25 -4.86
N ARG A 47 2.03 -9.21 -4.33
CA ARG A 47 2.16 -10.65 -4.65
C ARG A 47 1.98 -10.93 -6.14
N VAL A 48 1.09 -10.21 -6.81
CA VAL A 48 0.92 -10.31 -8.27
C VAL A 48 2.14 -9.78 -9.01
N THR A 49 2.69 -8.64 -8.58
CA THR A 49 3.80 -7.94 -9.23
C THR A 49 5.10 -8.73 -9.19
N ILE A 50 5.45 -9.33 -8.04
CA ILE A 50 6.66 -10.17 -7.90
C ILE A 50 6.54 -11.52 -8.64
N GLY A 51 5.33 -11.97 -8.94
CA GLY A 51 5.03 -13.06 -9.87
C GLY A 51 5.59 -14.45 -9.48
N LYS A 52 6.82 -14.76 -9.90
CA LYS A 52 7.50 -16.05 -9.63
C LYS A 52 8.68 -15.90 -8.67
N GLU A 53 9.02 -14.69 -8.28
CA GLU A 53 10.05 -14.45 -7.28
C GLU A 53 9.63 -15.06 -5.93
N TYR A 54 10.63 -15.47 -5.16
CA TYR A 54 10.37 -16.10 -3.87
C TYR A 54 9.89 -15.05 -2.87
N LEU A 55 8.69 -15.26 -2.33
CA LEU A 55 8.14 -14.47 -1.25
C LEU A 55 8.24 -15.26 0.05
N ASN A 56 9.06 -14.77 0.98
CA ASN A 56 9.09 -15.33 2.33
C ASN A 56 7.94 -14.75 3.17
N VAL A 57 6.95 -15.59 3.48
CA VAL A 57 5.83 -15.24 4.38
C VAL A 57 5.93 -15.95 5.75
N SER A 58 7.12 -16.43 6.13
CA SER A 58 7.32 -17.07 7.43
C SER A 58 7.15 -16.10 8.62
N HIS A 59 7.35 -14.80 8.36
CA HIS A 59 7.20 -13.69 9.30
C HIS A 59 6.12 -12.73 8.80
N PRO A 60 4.83 -13.11 8.88
CA PRO A 60 3.73 -12.26 8.41
C PRO A 60 3.65 -10.91 9.13
N GLU A 61 4.14 -10.82 10.37
CA GLU A 61 4.22 -9.62 11.17
C GLU A 61 5.04 -8.49 10.54
N GLU A 62 6.17 -8.84 9.93
CA GLU A 62 7.06 -7.87 9.26
C GLU A 62 6.34 -7.23 8.07
N TRP A 63 5.69 -8.05 7.24
CA TRP A 63 4.92 -7.61 6.09
C TRP A 63 3.69 -6.79 6.49
N ALA A 64 2.93 -7.24 7.49
CA ALA A 64 1.74 -6.54 7.94
C ALA A 64 2.10 -5.16 8.49
N ALA A 65 3.16 -5.06 9.29
CA ALA A 65 3.64 -3.79 9.82
C ALA A 65 4.15 -2.85 8.70
N ALA A 66 4.85 -3.39 7.70
CA ALA A 66 5.30 -2.63 6.53
C ALA A 66 4.13 -2.11 5.68
N LEU A 67 3.09 -2.93 5.46
CA LEU A 67 1.88 -2.53 4.74
C LEU A 67 1.10 -1.44 5.48
N ASP A 68 0.92 -1.60 6.80
CA ASP A 68 0.28 -0.60 7.66
C ASP A 68 1.07 0.72 7.61
N HIS A 69 2.40 0.66 7.75
CA HIS A 69 3.25 1.84 7.59
C HIS A 69 3.06 2.53 6.24
N THR A 70 3.09 1.74 5.17
CA THR A 70 3.05 2.25 3.79
C THR A 70 1.70 2.88 3.48
N VAL A 71 0.59 2.21 3.81
CA VAL A 71 -0.75 2.75 3.55
C VAL A 71 -1.03 4.01 4.37
N ARG A 72 -0.52 4.07 5.61
CA ARG A 72 -0.58 5.27 6.46
C ARG A 72 0.17 6.43 5.83
N LYS A 73 1.37 6.19 5.28
CA LYS A 73 2.14 7.21 4.54
C LYS A 73 1.39 7.73 3.32
N VAL A 74 0.76 6.83 2.55
CA VAL A 74 -0.08 7.23 1.40
C VAL A 74 -1.24 8.13 1.84
N ASN A 75 -1.83 7.85 3.00
CA ASN A 75 -3.00 8.53 3.54
C ASN A 75 -2.68 9.66 4.55
N PHE A 76 -1.42 10.10 4.64
CA PHE A 76 -0.94 11.15 5.58
C PHE A 76 -1.28 10.91 7.06
N GLN A 77 -1.32 9.64 7.49
CA GLN A 77 -1.54 9.30 8.88
C GLN A 77 -0.20 8.99 9.54
N GLU A 78 0.26 9.85 10.44
CA GLU A 78 1.54 9.66 11.09
C GLU A 78 1.45 8.75 12.32
N VAL A 79 2.26 7.70 12.32
CA VAL A 79 2.51 6.84 13.49
C VAL A 79 4.02 6.60 13.59
N PRO A 80 4.64 6.81 14.77
CA PRO A 80 6.04 6.47 14.98
C PRO A 80 6.31 5.00 14.69
N LEU A 81 7.43 4.69 14.05
CA LEU A 81 7.80 3.32 13.70
C LEU A 81 7.94 2.41 14.93
N GLU A 82 8.46 2.94 16.04
CA GLU A 82 8.50 2.25 17.34
C GLU A 82 7.14 1.70 17.75
N LYS A 83 6.07 2.49 17.53
CA LYS A 83 4.71 2.09 17.90
C LYS A 83 4.17 0.98 16.99
N LEU A 84 4.46 1.06 15.68
CA LEU A 84 4.11 0.00 14.73
C LEU A 84 4.86 -1.29 15.08
N ALA A 85 6.16 -1.20 15.37
CA ALA A 85 6.98 -2.32 15.81
C ALA A 85 6.39 -3.02 17.04
N MET A 86 5.93 -2.24 18.04
CA MET A 86 5.24 -2.77 19.21
C MET A 86 3.91 -3.47 18.87
N TRP A 87 3.09 -2.92 17.97
CA TRP A 87 1.77 -3.48 17.66
C TRP A 87 1.82 -4.81 16.95
N TYR A 88 2.82 -5.00 16.10
CA TYR A 88 3.02 -6.19 15.28
C TYR A 88 4.09 -7.13 15.85
N GLU A 89 4.74 -6.78 16.96
CA GLU A 89 5.81 -7.59 17.57
C GLU A 89 7.01 -7.82 16.61
N THR A 90 7.41 -6.77 15.90
CA THR A 90 8.53 -6.77 14.93
C THR A 90 9.52 -5.63 15.24
N THR A 91 10.53 -5.39 14.39
CA THR A 91 11.48 -4.28 14.57
C THR A 91 11.23 -3.14 13.59
N GLU A 92 11.67 -1.92 13.94
CA GLU A 92 11.61 -0.79 13.00
C GLU A 92 12.46 -1.02 11.73
N GLY A 93 13.49 -1.86 11.83
CA GLY A 93 14.35 -2.22 10.69
C GLY A 93 13.54 -2.99 9.64
N ASP A 94 12.81 -4.01 10.09
CA ASP A 94 11.99 -4.87 9.22
C ASP A 94 10.87 -4.07 8.55
N ILE A 95 10.23 -3.16 9.30
CA ILE A 95 9.20 -2.27 8.77
C ILE A 95 9.78 -1.36 7.67
N ARG A 96 10.95 -0.76 7.90
CA ARG A 96 11.61 0.12 6.92
C ARG A 96 12.04 -0.64 5.67
N GLN A 97 12.54 -1.87 5.84
CA GLN A 97 12.93 -2.73 4.74
C GLN A 97 11.71 -3.10 3.88
N GLY A 98 10.66 -3.65 4.50
CA GLY A 98 9.43 -4.03 3.80
C GLY A 98 8.75 -2.83 3.14
N HIS A 99 8.70 -1.67 3.80
CA HIS A 99 8.20 -0.43 3.20
C HIS A 99 8.98 -0.05 1.94
N THR A 100 10.31 -0.08 2.01
CA THR A 100 11.18 0.24 0.87
C THR A 100 10.94 -0.73 -0.29
N GLU A 101 10.75 -2.01 0.00
CA GLU A 101 10.47 -3.05 -0.98
C GLU A 101 9.10 -2.85 -1.65
N LEU A 102 8.05 -2.58 -0.86
CA LEU A 102 6.72 -2.27 -1.37
C LEU A 102 6.73 -1.03 -2.28
N VAL A 103 7.33 0.07 -1.82
CA VAL A 103 7.42 1.32 -2.57
C VAL A 103 8.13 1.12 -3.91
N LYS A 104 9.27 0.43 -3.90
CA LYS A 104 10.05 0.18 -5.13
C LYS A 104 9.33 -0.75 -6.10
N THR A 105 8.71 -1.80 -5.59
CA THR A 105 8.10 -2.84 -6.42
C THR A 105 6.80 -2.36 -7.05
N LEU A 106 5.99 -1.62 -6.30
CA LEU A 106 4.68 -1.15 -6.73
C LEU A 106 4.71 0.30 -7.27
N ASP A 107 5.87 0.95 -7.27
CA ASP A 107 6.05 2.36 -7.65
C ASP A 107 5.09 3.29 -6.87
N ILE A 108 5.05 3.10 -5.55
CA ILE A 108 4.10 3.81 -4.68
C ILE A 108 4.60 5.24 -4.44
N MET A 109 3.73 6.21 -4.71
CA MET A 109 3.94 7.61 -4.37
C MET A 109 3.02 8.05 -3.22
N PRO A 110 3.36 9.14 -2.49
CA PRO A 110 2.39 9.81 -1.63
C PRO A 110 1.11 10.12 -2.41
N CYS A 111 -0.04 9.93 -1.76
CA CYS A 111 -1.37 10.06 -2.37
C CYS A 111 -1.65 9.14 -3.57
N ASP A 112 -0.94 8.03 -3.74
CA ASP A 112 -1.23 7.07 -4.82
C ASP A 112 -2.73 6.74 -4.90
N TYR A 113 -3.35 7.01 -6.07
CA TYR A 113 -4.78 6.87 -6.29
C TYR A 113 -5.32 5.48 -5.97
N ARG A 114 -4.48 4.44 -6.08
CA ARG A 114 -4.89 3.06 -5.78
C ARG A 114 -5.21 2.88 -4.30
N TYR A 115 -4.49 3.56 -3.41
CA TYR A 115 -4.54 3.30 -1.97
C TYR A 115 -4.94 4.51 -1.12
N PHE A 116 -4.99 5.70 -1.70
CA PHE A 116 -5.52 6.89 -1.02
C PHE A 116 -7.03 6.77 -0.80
N ARG A 117 -7.50 7.11 0.39
CA ARG A 117 -8.90 7.00 0.84
C ARG A 117 -9.40 8.26 1.55
N GLY A 118 -8.66 9.37 1.48
CA GLY A 118 -9.17 10.67 1.89
C GLY A 118 -10.20 11.20 0.90
N GLU A 119 -11.00 12.18 1.32
CA GLU A 119 -12.07 12.76 0.48
C GLU A 119 -11.53 13.51 -0.74
N GLU A 120 -10.44 14.26 -0.57
CA GLU A 120 -9.77 15.00 -1.66
C GLU A 120 -8.33 14.51 -1.79
N ASN A 121 -7.96 14.00 -2.97
CA ASN A 121 -6.59 13.59 -3.23
C ASN A 121 -5.73 14.82 -3.54
N PRO A 122 -4.66 15.13 -2.79
CA PRO A 122 -3.81 16.28 -3.07
C PRO A 122 -3.20 16.30 -4.48
N LEU A 123 -3.08 15.15 -5.14
CA LEU A 123 -2.59 15.08 -6.53
C LEU A 123 -3.57 15.66 -7.53
N ASP A 124 -4.87 15.71 -7.24
CA ASP A 124 -5.88 16.27 -8.16
C ASP A 124 -5.53 17.72 -8.52
N LYS A 125 -5.14 18.52 -7.52
CA LYS A 125 -4.72 19.92 -7.71
C LYS A 125 -3.43 20.05 -8.52
N LEU A 126 -2.53 19.07 -8.41
CA LEU A 126 -1.29 19.05 -9.19
C LEU A 126 -1.57 18.68 -10.65
N VAL A 127 -2.49 17.74 -10.88
CA VAL A 127 -2.95 17.38 -12.22
C VAL A 127 -3.65 18.57 -12.89
N GLU A 128 -4.56 19.25 -12.18
CA GLU A 128 -5.21 20.46 -12.67
C GLU A 128 -4.19 21.53 -13.07
N ALA A 129 -3.20 21.81 -12.22
CA ALA A 129 -2.16 22.78 -12.51
C ALA A 129 -1.31 22.38 -13.74
N ALA A 130 -0.99 21.09 -13.90
CA ALA A 130 -0.24 20.59 -15.05
C ALA A 130 -1.01 20.76 -16.36
N VAL A 131 -2.32 20.48 -16.36
CA VAL A 131 -3.20 20.68 -17.53
C VAL A 131 -3.27 22.16 -17.91
N MET A 132 -3.44 23.07 -16.93
CA MET A 132 -3.45 24.51 -17.19
C MET A 132 -2.13 25.00 -17.81
N LEU A 133 -0.99 24.46 -17.36
CA LEU A 133 0.32 24.79 -17.94
C LEU A 133 0.46 24.28 -19.37
N GLU A 134 0.00 23.06 -19.66
CA GLU A 134 0.03 22.49 -21.01
C GLU A 134 -0.83 23.31 -21.98
N GLU A 135 -2.04 23.72 -21.57
CA GLU A 135 -2.89 24.61 -22.37
C GLU A 135 -2.24 25.96 -22.65
N LEU A 136 -1.53 26.52 -21.67
CA LEU A 136 -0.80 27.77 -21.82
C LEU A 136 0.36 27.63 -22.83
N GLU A 137 1.13 26.55 -22.75
CA GLU A 137 2.19 26.25 -23.71
C GLU A 137 1.66 26.07 -25.14
N GLN A 138 0.52 25.37 -25.29
CA GLN A 138 -0.11 25.18 -26.59
C GLN A 138 -0.53 26.51 -27.22
N ARG A 139 -1.07 27.45 -26.41
CA ARG A 139 -1.40 28.81 -26.87
C ARG A 139 -0.16 29.58 -27.32
N PHE A 140 0.93 29.54 -26.55
CA PHE A 140 2.19 30.21 -26.93
C PHE A 140 2.85 29.63 -28.18
N ARG A 141 2.69 28.33 -28.47
CA ARG A 141 3.25 27.69 -29.68
C ARG A 141 2.40 27.94 -30.93
N ALA A 142 1.15 28.37 -30.77
CA ALA A 142 0.22 28.65 -31.87
C ALA A 142 0.25 30.12 -32.35
N GLU A 143 0.98 30.99 -31.64
CA GLU A 143 1.32 32.36 -32.04
C GLU A 143 2.69 32.42 -32.75
#